data_AF-A0A9Q1BEL3-F1
#
_entry.id   AF-A0A9Q1BEL3-F1
#
_cell.length_a   1.000
_cell.length_b   1.000
_cell.length_c   1.000
_cell.angle_alpha   90.00
_cell.angle_beta   90.00
_cell.angle_gamma   90.00
#
_symmetry.space_group_name_H-M   'P 1'
#
loop_
_entity.id
_entity.type
_entity.pdbx_description
1 polymer ?
#
loop_
_entity_poly.entity_id
_entity_poly.type
_entity_poly.pdbx_seq_one_letter_code
_entity_poly.pdbx_strand_id
1 'polypeptide(L)'
;MEGERQRLQNHHHKTGCRGDIKEYTESENGEVKGYFCSCCKEEWLTDALNKNPAPDGTVKPVDHHIVSMFCCLQVSDTGNFVQWKDVKETGGVLQPGDHVAWLRCISYWHHAIVEEVKDDEITVIEWSFSGIHRNVRSKWDLFGNCGYSPMYKVFYPEEVQQQNPPELVLLRARARVDATGYSLFSDNCEHFATFCKTGSHQCSQLLQLKVSLRAWVRRFVTSFIHIVAIVSFSESIERLAGERKDWLGALLILVTESIYLIIALCVTYRVDTRREEFVKKEPPSCTRACRCASIKAVCQSALLVMFASLFSVYITRRLDEDRSFSERQKTGCEIGFGVLGGMIGNTIGFILFAFIPYPCCRNEITVT
;
A
#
# COMPACT_ATOMS: atom_id res chain seq x y z
N MET A 1 27.87 20.60 19.39
CA MET A 1 27.55 19.51 18.45
C MET A 1 28.57 18.39 18.41
N GLU A 2 29.88 18.66 18.51
CA GLU A 2 30.89 17.59 18.55
C GLU A 2 30.64 16.54 19.66
N GLY A 3 30.16 16.97 20.83
CA GLY A 3 29.76 16.06 21.90
C GLY A 3 28.61 15.12 21.51
N GLU A 4 27.65 15.57 20.70
CA GLU A 4 26.53 14.74 20.22
C GLU A 4 26.98 13.75 19.15
N ARG A 5 27.89 14.17 18.25
CA ARG A 5 28.54 13.25 17.32
C ARG A 5 29.27 12.13 18.05
N GLN A 6 30.03 12.48 19.10
CA GLN A 6 30.73 11.50 19.93
C GLN A 6 29.75 10.57 20.66
N ARG A 7 28.62 11.10 21.17
CA ARG A 7 27.56 10.28 21.78
C ARG A 7 26.97 9.30 20.79
N LEU A 8 26.71 9.74 19.56
CA LEU A 8 26.21 8.89 18.48
C LEU A 8 27.20 7.79 18.10
N GLN A 9 28.48 8.15 17.95
CA GLN A 9 29.54 7.17 17.70
C GLN A 9 29.68 6.16 18.84
N ASN A 10 29.59 6.63 20.09
CA ASN A 10 29.60 5.75 21.26
C ASN A 10 28.37 4.84 21.30
N HIS A 11 27.19 5.34 20.92
CA HIS A 11 25.99 4.53 20.75
C HIS A 11 26.22 3.45 19.68
N HIS A 12 26.73 3.81 18.50
CA HIS A 12 27.06 2.87 17.42
C HIS A 12 28.03 1.79 17.89
N HIS A 13 29.07 2.18 18.62
CA HIS A 13 30.02 1.24 19.20
C HIS A 13 29.34 0.26 20.17
N LYS A 14 28.44 0.77 21.02
CA LYS A 14 27.71 -0.04 22.01
C LYS A 14 26.67 -0.96 21.39
N THR A 15 25.94 -0.51 20.37
CA THR A 15 24.88 -1.30 19.71
C THR A 15 25.38 -2.15 18.54
N GLY A 16 26.62 -1.94 18.11
CA GLY A 16 27.18 -2.56 16.91
C GLY A 16 26.61 -1.98 15.61
N CYS A 17 25.93 -0.83 15.66
CA CYS A 17 25.41 -0.15 14.48
C CYS A 17 26.56 0.35 13.60
N ARG A 18 26.55 -0.04 12.32
CA ARG A 18 27.58 0.36 11.33
C ARG A 18 27.04 1.32 10.27
N GLY A 19 25.97 2.05 10.61
CA GLY A 19 25.36 3.01 9.69
C GLY A 19 26.20 4.25 9.48
N ASP A 20 26.07 4.82 8.29
CA ASP A 20 26.63 6.14 7.99
C ASP A 20 25.86 7.21 8.77
N ILE A 21 26.61 8.06 9.44
CA ILE A 21 26.08 9.23 10.13
C ILE A 21 26.00 10.38 9.13
N LYS A 22 24.80 10.93 8.95
CA LYS A 22 24.55 12.13 8.16
C LYS A 22 24.39 13.32 9.09
N GLU A 23 25.03 14.42 8.75
CA GLU A 23 24.91 15.68 9.48
C GLU A 23 23.75 16.49 8.88
N TYR A 24 22.98 17.11 9.76
CA TYR A 24 21.98 18.10 9.36
C TYR A 24 22.64 19.46 9.40
N THR A 25 22.97 20.00 8.24
CA THR A 25 23.67 21.28 8.14
C THR A 25 22.73 22.33 7.56
N GLU A 26 22.66 23.47 8.24
CA GLU A 26 21.94 24.63 7.74
C GLU A 26 22.65 25.22 6.52
N SER A 27 21.89 25.51 5.47
CA SER A 27 22.45 25.89 4.17
C SER A 27 23.13 27.26 4.16
N GLU A 28 22.75 28.18 5.05
CA GLU A 28 23.21 29.56 5.03
C GLU A 28 24.58 29.74 5.73
N ASN A 29 24.79 29.06 6.85
CA ASN A 29 25.95 29.27 7.73
C ASN A 29 26.80 28.01 7.94
N GLY A 30 26.36 26.85 7.45
CA GLY A 30 27.07 25.59 7.67
C GLY A 30 26.96 25.03 9.10
N GLU A 31 26.05 25.57 9.92
CA GLU A 31 25.88 25.14 11.30
C GLU A 31 25.24 23.75 11.35
N VAL A 32 25.82 22.84 12.13
CA VAL A 32 25.26 21.52 12.35
C VAL A 32 24.10 21.61 13.35
N LYS A 33 22.91 21.20 12.91
CA LYS A 33 21.66 21.21 13.66
C LYS A 33 21.24 19.84 14.18
N GLY A 34 21.92 18.77 13.75
CA GLY A 34 21.61 17.41 14.18
C GLY A 34 22.39 16.34 13.43
N TYR A 35 22.11 15.10 13.78
CA TYR A 35 22.69 13.90 13.17
C TYR A 35 21.61 12.84 12.95
N PHE A 36 21.81 12.01 11.93
CA PHE A 36 20.95 10.87 11.63
C PHE A 36 21.78 9.66 11.22
N CYS A 37 21.41 8.48 11.73
CA CYS A 37 22.03 7.24 11.33
C CYS A 37 21.21 6.53 10.24
N SER A 38 21.82 6.28 9.09
CA SER A 38 21.15 5.60 7.97
C SER A 38 20.78 4.13 8.25
N CYS A 39 21.41 3.49 9.24
CA CYS A 39 21.18 2.09 9.58
C CYS A 39 20.12 1.92 10.67
N CYS A 40 20.32 2.49 11.87
CA CYS A 40 19.34 2.36 12.95
C CYS A 40 18.15 3.33 12.83
N LYS A 41 18.22 4.30 11.89
CA LYS A 41 17.18 5.30 11.63
C LYS A 41 16.88 6.23 12.81
N GLU A 42 17.76 6.27 13.80
CA GLU A 42 17.68 7.19 14.93
C GLU A 42 18.18 8.58 14.52
N GLU A 43 17.61 9.60 15.16
CA GLU A 43 17.86 11.01 14.90
C GLU A 43 18.17 11.73 16.23
N TRP A 44 19.13 12.66 16.16
CA TRP A 44 19.54 13.53 17.25
C TRP A 44 19.49 14.97 16.77
N LEU A 45 18.65 15.79 17.38
CA LEU A 45 18.46 17.20 17.04
C LEU A 45 19.03 18.10 18.15
N THR A 46 19.44 19.31 17.79
CA THR A 46 19.72 20.36 18.79
C THR A 46 18.46 20.70 19.58
N ASP A 47 18.63 21.20 20.80
CA ASP A 47 17.52 21.58 21.69
C ASP A 47 16.56 22.60 21.06
N ALA A 48 17.06 23.47 20.17
CA ALA A 48 16.24 24.45 19.47
C ALA A 48 15.25 23.80 18.47
N LEU A 49 15.62 22.67 17.86
CA LEU A 49 14.78 21.93 16.92
C LEU A 49 14.02 20.78 17.57
N ASN A 50 14.49 20.29 18.71
CA ASN A 50 13.79 19.29 19.49
C ASN A 50 12.67 19.92 20.31
N LYS A 51 11.43 19.88 19.80
CA LYS A 51 10.26 20.40 20.51
C LYS A 51 9.75 19.52 21.65
N ASN A 52 10.33 18.33 21.85
CA ASN A 52 10.05 17.44 22.97
C ASN A 52 11.34 17.12 23.76
N PRO A 53 12.00 18.13 24.37
CA PRO A 53 13.23 17.90 25.11
C PRO A 53 12.95 17.04 26.35
N ALA A 54 13.86 16.13 26.68
CA ALA A 54 13.77 15.40 27.93
C ALA A 54 13.92 16.39 29.12
N PRO A 55 13.27 16.14 30.28
CA PRO A 55 13.31 17.05 31.43
C PRO A 55 14.71 17.32 31.99
N ASP A 56 15.68 16.45 31.69
CA ASP A 56 17.07 16.52 32.13
C ASP A 56 17.99 17.26 31.12
N GLY A 57 17.43 17.82 30.05
CA GLY A 57 18.19 18.45 28.96
C GLY A 57 18.99 17.46 28.12
N THR A 58 18.74 16.15 28.25
CA THR A 58 19.36 15.16 27.39
C THR A 58 18.62 15.04 26.05
N VAL A 59 19.37 15.13 24.95
CA VAL A 59 18.86 14.82 23.61
C VAL A 59 18.56 13.31 23.57
N LYS A 60 17.28 12.95 23.66
CA LYS A 60 16.82 11.57 23.46
C LYS A 60 16.37 11.37 22.02
N PRO A 61 16.38 10.12 21.50
CA PRO A 61 15.64 9.79 20.29
C PRO A 61 14.24 10.39 20.42
N VAL A 62 13.81 11.16 19.42
CA VAL A 62 12.49 11.76 19.45
C VAL A 62 11.47 10.62 19.48
N ASP A 63 10.73 10.48 20.57
CA ASP A 63 9.58 9.58 20.60
C ASP A 63 8.56 10.14 19.60
N HIS A 64 8.56 9.60 18.40
CA HIS A 64 7.64 10.01 17.35
C HIS A 64 6.23 9.62 17.81
N HIS A 65 5.47 10.62 18.28
CA HIS A 65 4.06 10.44 18.59
C HIS A 65 3.32 10.06 17.32
N ILE A 66 3.11 8.77 17.14
CA ILE A 66 2.34 8.23 16.04
C ILE A 66 1.20 7.43 16.65
N VAL A 67 0.00 7.96 16.48
CA VAL A 67 -1.24 7.19 16.60
C VAL A 67 -1.06 5.94 15.72
N SER A 68 -1.13 4.75 16.32
CA SER A 68 -0.67 3.46 15.77
C SER A 68 -1.32 2.97 14.46
N MET A 69 -2.10 3.79 13.75
CA MET A 69 -2.81 3.43 12.53
C MET A 69 -2.82 4.56 11.50
N PHE A 70 -1.65 4.97 11.00
CA PHE A 70 -1.59 5.78 9.78
C PHE A 70 -1.51 4.84 8.57
N CYS A 71 -2.66 4.59 7.94
CA CYS A 71 -2.71 4.01 6.61
C CYS A 71 -2.92 5.15 5.61
N CYS A 72 -1.83 5.72 5.07
CA CYS A 72 -1.85 6.93 4.25
C CYS A 72 -2.45 6.73 2.84
N LEU A 73 -3.09 5.60 2.55
CA LEU A 73 -3.64 5.28 1.23
C LEU A 73 -5.16 5.33 1.15
N GLN A 74 -5.82 5.74 2.24
CA GLN A 74 -7.21 6.18 2.18
C GLN A 74 -7.24 7.69 2.25
N VAL A 75 -7.60 8.32 1.12
CA VAL A 75 -8.22 9.64 1.13
C VAL A 75 -9.44 9.49 2.05
N SER A 76 -9.27 9.93 3.30
CA SER A 76 -10.26 9.75 4.35
C SER A 76 -10.88 11.10 4.60
N ASP A 77 -12.15 11.23 4.22
CA ASP A 77 -12.96 12.43 4.46
C ASP A 77 -13.34 12.60 5.96
N THR A 78 -12.91 11.66 6.83
CA THR A 78 -13.34 11.59 8.24
C THR A 78 -12.50 12.44 9.22
N GLY A 79 -11.73 13.40 8.72
CA GLY A 79 -11.26 14.55 9.53
C GLY A 79 -10.17 14.32 10.58
N ASN A 80 -9.71 13.08 10.81
CA ASN A 80 -8.70 12.77 11.85
C ASN A 80 -7.39 12.18 11.29
N PHE A 81 -7.28 12.05 9.97
CA PHE A 81 -6.20 11.30 9.32
C PHE A 81 -5.59 12.11 8.19
N VAL A 82 -4.38 11.71 7.78
CA VAL A 82 -3.61 12.37 6.73
C VAL A 82 -4.48 12.61 5.49
N GLN A 83 -4.79 13.88 5.20
CA GLN A 83 -5.66 14.22 4.08
C GLN A 83 -4.83 14.38 2.82
N TRP A 84 -5.38 13.94 1.70
CA TRP A 84 -4.79 14.13 0.39
C TRP A 84 -5.71 15.09 -0.36
N LYS A 85 -5.18 16.23 -0.77
CA LYS A 85 -5.93 17.17 -1.62
C LYS A 85 -5.16 17.34 -2.92
N ASP A 86 -5.89 17.35 -4.03
CA ASP A 86 -5.29 17.71 -5.32
C ASP A 86 -4.67 19.10 -5.15
N VAL A 87 -3.44 19.28 -5.63
CA VAL A 87 -2.74 20.57 -5.53
C VAL A 87 -3.59 21.70 -6.13
N LYS A 88 -4.44 21.42 -7.13
CA LYS A 88 -5.41 22.37 -7.70
C LYS A 88 -6.45 22.86 -6.68
N GLU A 89 -6.94 21.97 -5.83
CA GLU A 89 -8.00 22.28 -4.85
C GLU A 89 -7.46 23.00 -3.61
N THR A 90 -6.15 22.93 -3.37
CA THR A 90 -5.51 23.63 -2.25
C THR A 90 -5.34 25.15 -2.48
N GLY A 91 -5.86 25.69 -3.58
CA GLY A 91 -5.59 27.07 -3.99
C GLY A 91 -4.17 27.28 -4.53
N GLY A 92 -3.46 26.20 -4.85
CA GLY A 92 -2.18 26.24 -5.55
C GLY A 92 -0.95 26.62 -4.72
N VAL A 93 -1.04 26.81 -3.39
CA VAL A 93 0.13 27.22 -2.60
C VAL A 93 0.78 26.01 -1.93
N LEU A 94 1.58 25.28 -2.72
CA LEU A 94 2.63 24.44 -2.16
C LEU A 94 3.65 25.34 -1.43
N GLN A 95 4.28 24.79 -0.39
CA GLN A 95 5.33 25.46 0.36
C GLN A 95 6.53 24.53 0.53
N PRO A 96 7.75 25.09 0.67
CA PRO A 96 8.90 24.31 1.10
C PRO A 96 8.58 23.48 2.35
N GLY A 97 8.96 22.20 2.35
CA GLY A 97 8.66 21.24 3.43
C GLY A 97 7.30 20.53 3.30
N ASP A 98 6.51 20.82 2.26
CA ASP A 98 5.32 20.02 1.94
C ASP A 98 5.69 18.62 1.45
N HIS A 99 4.92 17.63 1.88
CA HIS A 99 4.98 16.28 1.32
C HIS A 99 3.95 16.19 0.21
N VAL A 100 4.42 15.83 -0.98
CA VAL A 100 3.59 15.62 -2.17
C VAL A 100 3.73 14.19 -2.68
N ALA A 101 2.69 13.69 -3.33
CA ALA A 101 2.73 12.38 -3.94
C ALA A 101 1.81 12.25 -5.16
N TRP A 102 2.16 11.35 -6.07
CA TRP A 102 1.44 11.10 -7.32
C TRP A 102 1.55 9.64 -7.74
N LEU A 103 0.54 9.14 -8.45
CA LEU A 103 0.54 7.77 -8.98
C LEU A 103 1.41 7.68 -10.24
N ARG A 104 2.32 6.69 -10.28
CA ARG A 104 3.08 6.33 -11.49
C ARG A 104 2.37 5.22 -12.30
N CYS A 105 2.77 5.02 -13.55
CA CYS A 105 2.15 4.11 -14.53
C CYS A 105 1.98 2.64 -14.08
N ILE A 106 2.64 2.21 -13.01
CA ILE A 106 2.56 0.84 -12.45
C ILE A 106 1.91 0.87 -11.05
N SER A 107 0.97 1.80 -10.84
CA SER A 107 0.03 1.81 -9.71
C SER A 107 0.66 1.90 -8.31
N TYR A 108 1.85 2.48 -8.16
CA TYR A 108 2.38 2.86 -6.85
C TYR A 108 2.43 4.38 -6.70
N TRP A 109 2.22 4.84 -5.47
CA TRP A 109 2.33 6.24 -5.12
C TRP A 109 3.80 6.60 -4.94
N HIS A 110 4.23 7.59 -5.70
CA HIS A 110 5.55 8.14 -5.60
C HIS A 110 5.51 9.37 -4.71
N HIS A 111 6.43 9.45 -3.75
CA HIS A 111 6.43 10.47 -2.70
C HIS A 111 7.68 11.35 -2.78
N ALA A 112 7.52 12.62 -2.47
CA ALA A 112 8.59 13.61 -2.49
C ALA A 112 8.37 14.72 -1.43
N ILE A 113 9.44 15.45 -1.13
CA ILE A 113 9.40 16.66 -0.29
C ILE A 113 9.66 17.87 -1.18
N VAL A 114 8.80 18.88 -1.11
CA VAL A 114 8.99 20.16 -1.79
C VAL A 114 10.15 20.90 -1.13
N GLU A 115 11.19 21.23 -1.89
CA GLU A 115 12.32 22.03 -1.43
C GLU A 115 12.14 23.51 -1.73
N GLU A 116 11.64 23.83 -2.93
CA GLU A 116 11.49 25.20 -3.41
C GLU A 116 10.25 25.32 -4.29
N VAL A 117 9.58 26.47 -4.23
CA VAL A 117 8.43 26.80 -5.07
C VAL A 117 8.74 28.11 -5.80
N LYS A 118 8.70 28.05 -7.12
CA LYS A 118 8.82 29.20 -8.04
C LYS A 118 7.53 29.26 -8.87
N ASP A 119 7.25 30.43 -9.45
CA ASP A 119 5.97 30.76 -10.11
C ASP A 119 5.27 29.58 -10.80
N ASP A 120 5.95 28.89 -11.72
CA ASP A 120 5.42 27.75 -12.47
C ASP A 120 6.22 26.45 -12.29
N GLU A 121 7.10 26.36 -11.29
CA GLU A 121 7.95 25.19 -11.06
C GLU A 121 8.14 24.90 -9.57
N ILE A 122 8.24 23.62 -9.22
CA ILE A 122 8.66 23.21 -7.89
C ILE A 122 9.95 22.39 -7.98
N THR A 123 10.87 22.62 -7.06
CA THR A 123 11.97 21.70 -6.83
C THR A 123 11.55 20.72 -5.74
N VAL A 124 11.63 19.43 -6.01
CA VAL A 124 11.36 18.38 -5.02
C VAL A 124 12.61 17.54 -4.77
N ILE A 125 12.80 17.11 -3.52
CA ILE A 125 13.75 16.06 -3.17
C ILE A 125 12.98 14.74 -3.15
N GLU A 126 13.43 13.79 -3.94
CA GLU A 126 12.76 12.50 -4.10
C GLU A 126 13.74 11.36 -4.36
N TRP A 127 13.29 10.14 -4.05
CA TRP A 127 13.97 8.95 -4.55
C TRP A 127 13.78 8.83 -6.06
N SER A 128 14.88 8.66 -6.78
CA SER A 128 14.93 8.28 -8.18
C SER A 128 15.55 6.88 -8.33
N PHE A 129 15.74 6.42 -9.56
CA PHE A 129 16.39 5.14 -9.83
C PHE A 129 17.85 5.09 -9.36
N SER A 130 18.55 6.24 -9.28
CA SER A 130 19.97 6.32 -8.94
C SER A 130 20.24 6.68 -7.47
N GLY A 131 19.23 7.10 -6.72
CA GLY A 131 19.44 7.68 -5.39
C GLY A 131 18.38 8.73 -5.05
N ILE A 132 18.57 9.43 -3.93
CA ILE A 132 17.77 10.62 -3.60
C ILE A 132 18.39 11.82 -4.30
N HIS A 133 17.60 12.54 -5.10
CA HIS A 133 18.06 13.71 -5.86
C HIS A 133 17.03 14.83 -5.83
N ARG A 134 17.50 16.01 -6.25
CA ARG A 134 16.64 17.16 -6.56
C ARG A 134 16.13 17.03 -7.99
N ASN A 135 14.83 17.13 -8.15
CA ASN A 135 14.18 17.18 -9.45
C ASN A 135 13.31 18.42 -9.53
N VAL A 136 13.44 19.17 -10.62
CA VAL A 136 12.54 20.27 -10.96
C VAL A 136 11.33 19.67 -11.67
N ARG A 137 10.14 20.05 -11.21
CA ARG A 137 8.84 19.66 -11.76
C ARG A 137 8.16 20.91 -12.27
N SER A 138 7.81 20.90 -13.54
CA SER A 138 7.05 22.00 -14.13
C SER A 138 5.59 21.93 -13.70
N LYS A 139 4.89 23.06 -13.78
CA LYS A 139 3.43 23.13 -13.59
C LYS A 139 2.65 22.11 -14.42
N TRP A 140 3.14 21.77 -15.61
CA TRP A 140 2.55 20.72 -16.46
C TRP A 140 2.61 19.33 -15.81
N ASP A 141 3.67 19.03 -15.07
CA ASP A 141 3.82 17.77 -14.33
C ASP A 141 2.89 17.69 -13.11
N LEU A 142 2.58 18.84 -12.50
CA LEU A 142 1.66 18.92 -11.36
C LEU A 142 0.23 18.54 -11.74
N PHE A 143 -0.15 18.81 -12.99
CA PHE A 143 -1.53 18.70 -13.46
C PHE A 143 -1.87 17.39 -14.17
N GLY A 144 -0.94 16.44 -14.23
CA GLY A 144 -1.21 15.05 -14.59
C GLY A 144 -1.55 14.83 -16.06
N ASN A 145 -0.80 15.41 -17.00
CA ASN A 145 -0.98 15.10 -18.43
C ASN A 145 -0.05 13.97 -18.91
N CYS A 146 -0.64 13.07 -19.71
CA CYS A 146 -0.05 11.90 -20.35
C CYS A 146 0.55 10.82 -19.41
N GLY A 147 -0.33 10.01 -18.80
CA GLY A 147 0.06 8.77 -18.11
C GLY A 147 0.39 8.90 -16.62
N TYR A 148 0.42 10.12 -16.08
CA TYR A 148 0.68 10.39 -14.66
C TYR A 148 -0.58 10.95 -13.97
N SER A 149 -0.86 10.46 -12.77
CA SER A 149 -1.94 11.01 -11.92
C SER A 149 -1.64 12.45 -11.52
N PRO A 150 -2.67 13.28 -11.22
CA PRO A 150 -2.44 14.55 -10.56
C PRO A 150 -1.59 14.37 -9.30
N MET A 151 -0.84 15.42 -8.96
CA MET A 151 -0.08 15.50 -7.72
C MET A 151 -0.99 15.91 -6.57
N TYR A 152 -0.78 15.29 -5.43
CA TYR A 152 -1.53 15.53 -4.21
C TYR A 152 -0.61 16.05 -3.12
N LYS A 153 -1.10 17.02 -2.34
CA LYS A 153 -0.46 17.44 -1.09
C LYS A 153 -0.99 16.58 0.06
N VAL A 154 -0.05 16.14 0.89
CA VAL A 154 -0.30 15.30 2.07
C VAL A 154 -0.38 16.21 3.31
N PHE A 155 -1.54 16.27 3.94
CA PHE A 155 -1.80 17.08 5.13
C PHE A 155 -1.66 16.25 6.39
N TYR A 156 -0.84 16.71 7.34
CA TYR A 156 -0.63 16.06 8.63
C TYR A 156 -1.44 16.74 9.74
N PRO A 157 -1.75 16.06 10.86
CA PRO A 157 -2.30 16.70 12.04
C PRO A 157 -1.45 17.89 12.49
N GLU A 158 -2.10 18.91 13.06
CA GLU A 158 -1.42 20.16 13.44
C GLU A 158 -0.27 19.89 14.42
N GLU A 159 -0.44 18.96 15.35
CA GLU A 159 0.57 18.59 16.34
C GLU A 159 1.85 18.06 15.68
N VAL A 160 1.69 17.27 14.61
CA VAL A 160 2.82 16.74 13.82
C VAL A 160 3.54 17.87 13.09
N GLN A 161 2.78 18.81 12.50
CA GLN A 161 3.36 19.96 11.80
C GLN A 161 4.07 20.91 12.77
N GLN A 162 3.51 21.12 13.96
CA GLN A 162 4.13 21.92 15.00
C GLN A 162 5.44 21.29 15.46
N GLN A 163 5.48 19.97 15.70
CA GLN A 163 6.69 19.24 16.09
C GLN A 163 7.74 19.16 14.98
N ASN A 164 7.31 19.18 13.72
CA ASN A 164 8.17 19.02 12.54
C ASN A 164 8.00 20.22 11.59
N PRO A 165 8.50 21.41 11.97
CA PRO A 165 8.36 22.62 11.17
C PRO A 165 9.07 22.45 9.80
N PRO A 166 8.67 23.23 8.78
CA PRO A 166 9.23 23.14 7.43
C PRO A 166 10.76 23.12 7.37
N GLU A 167 11.43 23.94 8.17
CA GLU A 167 12.89 24.00 8.27
C GLU A 167 13.49 22.63 8.62
N LEU A 168 12.97 21.95 9.65
CA LEU A 168 13.42 20.63 10.06
C LEU A 168 13.13 19.57 8.98
N VAL A 169 11.96 19.65 8.33
CA VAL A 169 11.61 18.75 7.22
C VAL A 169 12.63 18.88 6.09
N LEU A 170 13.01 20.12 5.74
CA LEU A 170 14.00 20.40 4.70
C LEU A 170 15.40 19.96 5.10
N LEU A 171 15.81 20.16 6.36
CA LEU A 171 17.09 19.66 6.87
C LEU A 171 17.20 18.14 6.70
N ARG A 172 16.16 17.40 7.10
CA ARG A 172 16.08 15.94 6.92
C ARG A 172 16.15 15.55 5.44
N ALA A 173 15.39 16.24 4.59
CA ALA A 173 15.35 15.94 3.16
C ALA A 173 16.72 16.18 2.50
N ARG A 174 17.36 17.32 2.78
CA ARG A 174 18.66 17.73 2.21
C ARG A 174 19.80 16.84 2.66
N ALA A 175 19.83 16.44 3.94
CA ALA A 175 20.86 15.55 4.48
C ALA A 175 20.85 14.15 3.84
N ARG A 176 19.75 13.80 3.18
CA ARG A 176 19.59 12.53 2.46
C ARG A 176 19.82 12.64 0.95
N VAL A 177 20.11 13.83 0.41
CA VAL A 177 20.50 13.97 -1.00
C VAL A 177 21.76 13.14 -1.26
N ASP A 178 21.81 12.52 -2.43
CA ASP A 178 22.84 11.56 -2.88
C ASP A 178 22.89 10.25 -2.07
N ALA A 179 21.95 10.02 -1.15
CA ALA A 179 21.80 8.71 -0.54
C ALA A 179 21.38 7.68 -1.60
N THR A 180 22.02 6.51 -1.55
CA THR A 180 21.76 5.37 -2.43
C THR A 180 21.21 4.19 -1.63
N GLY A 181 20.89 3.08 -2.28
CA GLY A 181 20.39 1.87 -1.61
C GLY A 181 18.87 1.85 -1.43
N TYR A 182 18.13 2.33 -2.42
CA TYR A 182 16.67 2.23 -2.45
C TYR A 182 16.21 0.79 -2.17
N SER A 183 15.28 0.64 -1.23
CA SER A 183 14.66 -0.65 -0.90
C SER A 183 13.16 -0.52 -0.88
N LEU A 184 12.48 -1.30 -1.73
CA LEU A 184 11.01 -1.36 -1.80
C LEU A 184 10.37 -1.62 -0.43
N PHE A 185 11.07 -2.39 0.44
CA PHE A 185 10.52 -2.89 1.70
C PHE A 185 11.04 -2.19 2.97
N SER A 186 12.02 -1.30 2.86
CA SER A 186 12.64 -0.71 4.07
C SER A 186 13.16 0.71 3.91
N ASP A 187 13.35 1.21 2.68
CA ASP A 187 13.87 2.56 2.42
C ASP A 187 13.46 3.02 1.02
N ASN A 188 12.14 3.25 0.87
CA ASN A 188 11.53 3.70 -0.37
C ASN A 188 11.14 5.19 -0.29
N CYS A 189 10.51 5.71 -1.35
CA CYS A 189 10.05 7.10 -1.42
C CYS A 189 9.10 7.50 -0.28
N GLU A 190 8.20 6.61 0.13
CA GLU A 190 7.25 6.89 1.22
C GLU A 190 7.94 6.94 2.58
N HIS A 191 8.85 5.99 2.86
CA HIS A 191 9.64 6.03 4.09
C HIS A 191 10.42 7.34 4.20
N PHE A 192 11.05 7.75 3.10
CA PHE A 192 11.81 9.00 3.04
C PHE A 192 10.93 10.22 3.35
N ALA A 193 9.82 10.40 2.64
CA ALA A 193 8.96 11.56 2.83
C ALA A 193 8.29 11.56 4.21
N THR A 194 7.85 10.39 4.69
CA THR A 194 7.26 10.22 6.02
C THR A 194 8.27 10.52 7.12
N PHE A 195 9.51 10.03 6.99
CA PHE A 195 10.59 10.35 7.91
C PHE A 195 10.86 11.85 7.94
N CYS A 196 10.90 12.53 6.79
CA CYS A 196 11.09 13.98 6.77
C CYS A 196 9.96 14.71 7.53
N LYS A 197 8.71 14.30 7.35
CA LYS A 197 7.53 14.95 7.98
C LYS A 197 7.30 14.59 9.44
N THR A 198 7.73 13.42 9.88
CA THR A 198 7.34 12.88 11.21
C THR A 198 8.54 12.48 12.07
N GLY A 199 9.72 12.35 11.47
CA GLY A 199 10.92 11.71 12.03
C GLY A 199 10.84 10.18 12.08
N SER A 200 9.71 9.57 11.73
CA SER A 200 9.53 8.12 11.79
C SER A 200 9.69 7.44 10.44
N HIS A 201 10.39 6.31 10.43
CA HIS A 201 10.65 5.51 9.24
C HIS A 201 9.53 4.49 8.97
N GLN A 202 8.32 4.99 8.71
CA GLN A 202 7.14 4.16 8.43
C GLN A 202 6.70 4.24 6.96
N CYS A 203 6.03 3.19 6.50
CA CYS A 203 5.50 3.08 5.15
C CYS A 203 4.16 2.35 5.16
N SER A 204 3.09 3.08 4.88
CA SER A 204 1.74 2.56 4.78
C SER A 204 1.57 1.68 3.55
N GLN A 205 2.30 1.88 2.44
CA GLN A 205 2.27 0.95 1.30
C GLN A 205 2.60 -0.48 1.73
N LEU A 206 3.60 -0.65 2.60
CA LEU A 206 3.96 -1.97 3.13
C LEU A 206 2.96 -2.49 4.15
N LEU A 207 2.41 -1.62 4.98
CA LEU A 207 1.35 -2.01 5.90
C LEU A 207 0.14 -2.52 5.10
N GLN A 208 -0.26 -1.80 4.05
CA GLN A 208 -1.34 -2.19 3.16
C GLN A 208 -1.00 -3.49 2.44
N LEU A 209 0.21 -3.66 1.91
CA LEU A 209 0.63 -4.92 1.30
C LEU A 209 0.51 -6.08 2.29
N LYS A 210 0.96 -5.92 3.54
CA LYS A 210 0.83 -6.94 4.59
C LYS A 210 -0.64 -7.26 4.90
N VAL A 211 -1.50 -6.25 5.01
CA VAL A 211 -2.94 -6.43 5.24
C VAL A 211 -3.59 -7.14 4.06
N SER A 212 -3.34 -6.68 2.83
CA SER A 212 -3.83 -7.27 1.59
C SER A 212 -3.35 -8.71 1.41
N LEU A 213 -2.07 -9.00 1.68
CA LEU A 213 -1.51 -10.34 1.61
C LEU A 213 -2.17 -11.27 2.62
N ARG A 214 -2.37 -10.83 3.88
CA ARG A 214 -3.11 -11.61 4.88
C ARG A 214 -4.54 -11.90 4.44
N ALA A 215 -5.23 -10.90 3.89
CA ALA A 215 -6.58 -11.08 3.35
C ALA A 215 -6.59 -12.06 2.17
N TRP A 216 -5.61 -11.96 1.27
CA TRP A 216 -5.46 -12.85 0.13
C TRP A 216 -5.17 -14.29 0.55
N VAL A 217 -4.24 -14.53 1.48
CA VAL A 217 -3.95 -15.86 2.02
C VAL A 217 -5.21 -16.49 2.63
N ARG A 218 -6.01 -15.72 3.38
CA ARG A 218 -7.28 -16.20 3.92
C ARG A 218 -8.25 -16.59 2.80
N ARG A 219 -8.42 -15.74 1.79
CA ARG A 219 -9.29 -16.04 0.63
C ARG A 219 -8.81 -17.28 -0.13
N PHE A 220 -7.50 -17.42 -0.30
CA PHE A 220 -6.88 -18.57 -0.95
C PHE A 220 -7.18 -19.86 -0.20
N VAL A 221 -6.95 -19.89 1.12
CA VAL A 221 -7.26 -21.05 1.97
C VAL A 221 -8.75 -21.39 1.93
N THR A 222 -9.63 -20.40 2.08
CA THR A 222 -11.08 -20.61 2.02
C THR A 222 -11.53 -21.16 0.67
N SER A 223 -10.97 -20.66 -0.44
CA SER A 223 -11.29 -21.15 -1.79
C SER A 223 -10.77 -22.58 -2.00
N PHE A 224 -9.57 -22.88 -1.53
CA PHE A 224 -9.01 -24.23 -1.60
C PHE A 224 -9.86 -25.25 -0.84
N ILE A 225 -10.27 -24.93 0.40
CA ILE A 225 -11.16 -25.78 1.20
C ILE A 225 -12.49 -26.02 0.48
N HIS A 226 -13.07 -24.96 -0.13
CA HIS A 226 -14.31 -25.06 -0.88
C HIS A 226 -14.21 -25.97 -2.10
N ILE A 227 -13.16 -25.83 -2.91
CA ILE A 227 -12.90 -26.70 -4.06
C ILE A 227 -12.77 -28.17 -3.62
N VAL A 228 -11.98 -28.43 -2.57
CA VAL A 228 -11.81 -29.79 -2.03
C VAL A 228 -13.14 -30.37 -1.55
N ALA A 229 -13.99 -29.56 -0.90
CA ALA A 229 -15.32 -29.98 -0.49
C ALA A 229 -16.18 -30.35 -1.70
N ILE A 230 -16.26 -29.49 -2.73
CA ILE A 230 -17.04 -29.77 -3.94
C ILE A 230 -16.61 -31.07 -4.61
N VAL A 231 -15.31 -31.26 -4.81
CA VAL A 231 -14.78 -32.48 -5.44
C VAL A 231 -15.07 -33.72 -4.59
N SER A 232 -15.01 -33.60 -3.27
CA SER A 232 -15.35 -34.72 -2.37
C SER A 232 -16.86 -35.06 -2.42
N PHE A 233 -17.71 -34.04 -2.58
CA PHE A 233 -19.15 -34.23 -2.69
C PHE A 233 -19.57 -34.69 -4.09
N SER A 234 -18.85 -34.33 -5.16
CA SER A 234 -19.23 -34.69 -6.52
C SER A 234 -19.31 -36.20 -6.72
N GLU A 235 -18.36 -36.98 -6.17
CA GLU A 235 -18.43 -38.45 -6.19
C GLU A 235 -19.66 -38.99 -5.45
N SER A 236 -20.02 -38.38 -4.32
CA SER A 236 -21.20 -38.77 -3.54
C SER A 236 -22.51 -38.45 -4.27
N ILE A 237 -22.55 -37.30 -4.96
CA ILE A 237 -23.69 -36.86 -5.76
C ILE A 237 -23.85 -37.77 -6.98
N GLU A 238 -22.75 -38.12 -7.65
CA GLU A 238 -22.77 -39.04 -8.80
C GLU A 238 -23.34 -40.41 -8.39
N ARG A 239 -22.97 -40.91 -7.20
CA ARG A 239 -23.55 -42.15 -6.65
C ARG A 239 -25.03 -42.03 -6.34
N LEU A 240 -25.51 -40.87 -5.88
CA LEU A 240 -26.91 -40.65 -5.49
C LEU A 240 -27.84 -40.33 -6.68
N ALA A 241 -27.33 -39.67 -7.72
CA ALA A 241 -28.15 -39.15 -8.82
C ALA A 241 -28.66 -40.22 -9.82
N GLY A 242 -28.08 -41.43 -9.80
CA GLY A 242 -28.53 -42.53 -10.68
C GLY A 242 -28.45 -42.15 -12.17
N GLU A 243 -29.43 -42.53 -13.00
CA GLU A 243 -29.44 -42.26 -14.45
C GLU A 243 -29.94 -40.86 -14.86
N ARG A 244 -30.47 -40.03 -13.94
CA ARG A 244 -30.93 -38.66 -14.22
C ARG A 244 -29.81 -37.65 -13.90
N LYS A 245 -28.75 -37.67 -14.71
CA LYS A 245 -27.40 -37.21 -14.32
C LYS A 245 -27.12 -35.71 -14.45
N ASP A 246 -27.65 -35.01 -15.45
CA ASP A 246 -26.95 -33.78 -15.86
C ASP A 246 -27.45 -32.52 -15.15
N TRP A 247 -28.77 -32.37 -15.00
CA TRP A 247 -29.35 -31.14 -14.43
C TRP A 247 -29.27 -31.09 -12.90
N LEU A 248 -29.32 -32.23 -12.21
CA LEU A 248 -29.29 -32.30 -10.75
C LEU A 248 -27.89 -31.97 -10.23
N GLY A 249 -26.84 -32.50 -10.88
CA GLY A 249 -25.44 -32.15 -10.58
C GLY A 249 -25.17 -30.67 -10.81
N ALA A 250 -25.60 -30.13 -11.95
CA ALA A 250 -25.46 -28.70 -12.25
C ALA A 250 -26.18 -27.80 -11.23
N LEU A 251 -27.42 -28.16 -10.83
CA LEU A 251 -28.17 -27.43 -9.81
C LEU A 251 -27.46 -27.47 -8.44
N LEU A 252 -26.92 -28.63 -8.05
CA LEU A 252 -26.24 -28.76 -6.76
C LEU A 252 -24.92 -27.97 -6.72
N ILE A 253 -24.17 -27.96 -7.82
CA ILE A 253 -22.97 -27.12 -7.98
C ILE A 253 -23.35 -25.65 -7.85
N LEU A 254 -24.39 -25.20 -8.57
CA LEU A 254 -24.85 -23.81 -8.51
C LEU A 254 -25.26 -23.40 -7.08
N VAL A 255 -26.01 -24.25 -6.38
CA VAL A 255 -26.42 -24.00 -4.99
C VAL A 255 -25.20 -23.95 -4.05
N THR A 256 -24.27 -24.88 -4.19
CA THR A 256 -23.06 -24.95 -3.34
C THR A 256 -22.16 -23.72 -3.55
N GLU A 257 -21.95 -23.31 -4.80
CA GLU A 257 -21.23 -22.08 -5.15
C GLU A 257 -21.95 -20.83 -4.62
N SER A 258 -23.28 -20.79 -4.71
CA SER A 258 -24.07 -19.66 -4.18
C SER A 258 -23.94 -19.54 -2.66
N ILE A 259 -24.02 -20.66 -1.94
CA ILE A 259 -23.84 -20.71 -0.48
C ILE A 259 -22.42 -20.27 -0.11
N TYR A 260 -21.42 -20.77 -0.81
CA TYR A 260 -20.03 -20.37 -0.60
C TYR A 260 -19.83 -18.87 -0.79
N LEU A 261 -20.34 -18.32 -1.89
CA LEU A 261 -20.28 -16.88 -2.16
C LEU A 261 -20.93 -16.08 -1.03
N ILE A 262 -22.12 -16.51 -0.56
CA ILE A 262 -22.80 -15.87 0.57
C ILE A 262 -21.95 -15.92 1.84
N ILE A 263 -21.40 -17.08 2.21
CA ILE A 263 -20.54 -17.24 3.40
C ILE A 263 -19.29 -16.37 3.27
N ALA A 264 -18.62 -16.39 2.12
CA ALA A 264 -17.43 -15.59 1.86
C ALA A 264 -17.73 -14.09 1.97
N LEU A 265 -18.87 -13.63 1.43
CA LEU A 265 -19.34 -12.25 1.56
C LEU A 265 -19.65 -11.90 3.02
N CYS A 266 -20.35 -12.77 3.76
CA CYS A 266 -20.66 -12.56 5.17
C CYS A 266 -19.41 -12.50 6.06
N VAL A 267 -18.44 -13.39 5.85
CA VAL A 267 -17.18 -13.41 6.60
C VAL A 267 -16.34 -12.17 6.27
N THR A 268 -16.20 -11.85 4.98
CA THR A 268 -15.48 -10.64 4.54
C THR A 268 -16.12 -9.40 5.15
N TYR A 269 -17.45 -9.27 5.05
CA TYR A 269 -18.21 -8.18 5.65
C TYR A 269 -17.96 -8.11 7.16
N ARG A 270 -18.11 -9.20 7.93
CA ARG A 270 -17.91 -9.16 9.39
C ARG A 270 -16.47 -8.88 9.82
N VAL A 271 -15.48 -9.41 9.12
CA VAL A 271 -14.06 -9.21 9.45
C VAL A 271 -13.63 -7.79 9.12
N ASP A 272 -14.03 -7.28 7.95
CA ASP A 272 -13.62 -5.95 7.50
C ASP A 272 -14.39 -4.86 8.27
N THR A 273 -15.71 -5.01 8.47
CA THR A 273 -16.51 -4.05 9.26
C THR A 273 -16.09 -3.96 10.72
N ARG A 274 -15.62 -5.05 11.35
CA ARG A 274 -15.10 -5.00 12.73
C ARG A 274 -13.76 -4.27 12.84
N ARG A 275 -12.95 -4.24 11.77
CA ARG A 275 -11.72 -3.43 11.74
C ARG A 275 -12.03 -1.96 11.49
N GLU A 276 -13.19 -1.65 10.91
CA GLU A 276 -13.68 -0.32 10.65
C GLU A 276 -14.50 0.28 11.81
N GLU A 277 -14.24 -0.09 13.08
CA GLU A 277 -14.77 0.68 14.24
C GLU A 277 -14.37 2.18 14.21
N PHE A 278 -13.57 2.60 13.23
CA PHE A 278 -13.29 3.98 12.81
C PHE A 278 -14.43 4.74 12.10
N VAL A 279 -15.53 4.09 11.72
CA VAL A 279 -16.66 4.75 11.01
C VAL A 279 -17.92 4.78 11.87
N LYS A 280 -17.84 5.38 13.06
CA LYS A 280 -19.02 5.77 13.84
C LYS A 280 -19.20 7.27 13.76
N LYS A 281 -19.90 7.77 12.73
CA LYS A 281 -20.72 8.99 12.85
C LYS A 281 -21.65 9.32 11.67
N GLU A 282 -21.55 8.68 10.51
CA GLU A 282 -22.44 8.99 9.37
C GLU A 282 -23.32 7.82 8.92
N PRO A 283 -24.53 8.11 8.36
CA PRO A 283 -25.56 7.12 8.09
C PRO A 283 -25.12 6.04 7.07
N PRO A 284 -25.78 4.86 7.09
CA PRO A 284 -25.38 3.65 6.38
C PRO A 284 -25.73 3.73 4.89
N SER A 285 -25.17 4.69 4.16
CA SER A 285 -25.03 4.53 2.72
C SER A 285 -23.91 3.50 2.51
N CYS A 286 -24.20 2.42 1.78
CA CYS A 286 -23.21 1.42 1.40
C CYS A 286 -22.02 2.15 0.79
N THR A 287 -20.92 2.25 1.56
CA THR A 287 -19.83 3.17 1.25
C THR A 287 -19.27 2.85 -0.13
N ARG A 288 -18.88 3.88 -0.87
CA ARG A 288 -18.27 3.74 -2.22
C ARG A 288 -17.13 2.71 -2.21
N ALA A 289 -16.43 2.58 -1.07
CA ALA A 289 -15.45 1.53 -0.78
C ALA A 289 -16.03 0.10 -0.88
N CYS A 290 -17.18 -0.18 -0.25
CA CYS A 290 -17.86 -1.47 -0.33
C CYS A 290 -18.26 -1.84 -1.77
N ARG A 291 -18.74 -0.87 -2.56
CA ARG A 291 -19.01 -1.08 -3.99
C ARG A 291 -17.75 -1.43 -4.77
N CYS A 292 -16.65 -0.70 -4.54
CA CYS A 292 -15.40 -0.97 -5.23
C CYS A 292 -14.77 -2.31 -4.80
N ALA A 293 -14.86 -2.67 -3.52
CA ALA A 293 -14.43 -3.98 -3.03
C ALA A 293 -15.25 -5.11 -3.68
N SER A 294 -16.57 -4.91 -3.81
CA SER A 294 -17.46 -5.82 -4.52
C SER A 294 -17.08 -5.96 -5.99
N ILE A 295 -16.84 -4.85 -6.70
CA ILE A 295 -16.41 -4.88 -8.11
C ILE A 295 -15.09 -5.62 -8.26
N LYS A 296 -14.09 -5.35 -7.41
CA LYS A 296 -12.80 -6.06 -7.43
C LYS A 296 -13.00 -7.56 -7.20
N ALA A 297 -13.83 -7.94 -6.23
CA ALA A 297 -14.14 -9.34 -5.97
C ALA A 297 -14.80 -10.00 -7.18
N VAL A 298 -15.77 -9.34 -7.82
CA VAL A 298 -16.43 -9.84 -9.05
C VAL A 298 -15.43 -10.00 -10.19
N CYS A 299 -14.59 -8.99 -10.45
CA CYS A 299 -13.57 -9.08 -11.50
C CYS A 299 -12.54 -10.18 -11.22
N GLN A 300 -12.11 -10.34 -9.96
CA GLN A 300 -11.19 -11.39 -9.55
C GLN A 300 -11.83 -12.78 -9.72
N SER A 301 -13.10 -12.96 -9.33
CA SER A 301 -13.84 -14.20 -9.57
C SER A 301 -14.02 -14.49 -11.06
N ALA A 302 -14.28 -13.47 -11.87
CA ALA A 302 -14.39 -13.63 -13.31
C ALA A 302 -13.07 -14.11 -13.94
N LEU A 303 -11.93 -13.58 -13.50
CA LEU A 303 -10.61 -14.06 -13.94
C LEU A 303 -10.34 -15.49 -13.47
N LEU A 304 -10.70 -15.84 -12.24
CA LEU A 304 -10.59 -17.21 -11.74
C LEU A 304 -11.35 -18.19 -12.62
N VAL A 305 -12.63 -17.91 -12.90
CA VAL A 305 -13.48 -18.78 -13.74
C VAL A 305 -12.97 -18.84 -15.17
N MET A 306 -12.59 -17.70 -15.75
CA MET A 306 -12.07 -17.64 -17.12
C MET A 306 -10.82 -18.51 -17.28
N PHE A 307 -9.84 -18.39 -16.39
CA PHE A 307 -8.61 -19.18 -16.48
C PHE A 307 -8.84 -20.66 -16.18
N ALA A 308 -9.71 -21.00 -15.22
CA ALA A 308 -10.09 -22.39 -14.97
C ALA A 308 -10.70 -23.05 -16.22
N SER A 309 -11.63 -22.36 -16.89
CA SER A 309 -12.28 -22.83 -18.12
C SER A 309 -11.30 -22.95 -19.29
N LEU A 310 -10.45 -21.94 -19.51
CA LEU A 310 -9.46 -21.97 -20.60
C LEU A 310 -8.46 -23.12 -20.44
N PHE A 311 -7.97 -23.37 -19.22
CA PHE A 311 -7.06 -24.49 -18.94
C PHE A 311 -7.76 -25.84 -19.10
N SER A 312 -8.99 -25.99 -18.56
CA SER A 312 -9.76 -27.22 -18.73
C SER A 312 -9.99 -27.54 -20.21
N VAL A 313 -10.52 -26.59 -20.99
CA VAL A 313 -10.77 -26.78 -22.44
C VAL A 313 -9.49 -27.12 -23.21
N TYR A 314 -8.38 -26.43 -22.91
CA TYR A 314 -7.10 -26.70 -23.55
C TYR A 314 -6.61 -28.14 -23.28
N ILE A 315 -6.72 -28.59 -22.03
CA ILE A 315 -6.26 -29.92 -21.61
C ILE A 315 -7.18 -31.01 -22.13
N THR A 316 -8.50 -30.86 -22.04
CA THR A 316 -9.46 -31.84 -22.59
C THR A 316 -9.20 -32.07 -24.08
N ARG A 317 -8.98 -30.99 -24.85
CA ARG A 317 -8.63 -31.11 -26.27
C ARG A 317 -7.32 -31.88 -26.49
N ARG A 318 -6.31 -31.67 -25.65
CA ARG A 318 -5.03 -32.39 -25.74
C ARG A 318 -5.11 -33.85 -25.33
N LEU A 319 -5.93 -34.16 -24.31
CA LEU A 319 -6.12 -35.52 -23.82
C LEU A 319 -7.01 -36.35 -24.75
N ASP A 320 -7.94 -35.73 -25.48
CA ASP A 320 -8.74 -36.43 -26.50
C ASP A 320 -7.91 -36.87 -27.71
N GLU A 321 -6.84 -36.13 -28.02
CA GLU A 321 -5.88 -36.52 -29.06
C GLU A 321 -5.03 -37.74 -28.64
N ASP A 322 -4.87 -37.99 -27.34
CA ASP A 322 -4.02 -39.06 -26.80
C ASP A 322 -4.85 -40.25 -26.28
N ARG A 323 -4.88 -41.33 -27.07
CA ARG A 323 -5.58 -42.57 -26.73
C ARG A 323 -4.94 -43.37 -25.59
N SER A 324 -3.74 -42.99 -25.12
CA SER A 324 -3.04 -43.73 -24.06
C SER A 324 -3.63 -43.52 -22.66
N PHE A 325 -4.38 -42.44 -22.45
CA PHE A 325 -5.00 -42.13 -21.16
C PHE A 325 -6.33 -42.85 -20.98
N SER A 326 -6.50 -43.51 -19.85
CA SER A 326 -7.81 -44.00 -19.42
C SER A 326 -8.75 -42.85 -19.08
N GLU A 327 -10.06 -43.06 -19.21
CA GLU A 327 -11.08 -42.04 -18.90
C GLU A 327 -10.93 -41.47 -17.48
N ARG A 328 -10.61 -42.31 -16.49
CA ARG A 328 -10.33 -41.83 -15.12
C ARG A 328 -9.14 -40.89 -15.05
N GLN A 329 -8.06 -41.18 -15.78
CA GLN A 329 -6.89 -40.30 -15.82
C GLN A 329 -7.23 -39.00 -16.53
N LYS A 330 -8.03 -39.04 -17.61
CA LYS A 330 -8.47 -37.84 -18.31
C LYS A 330 -9.28 -36.91 -17.39
N THR A 331 -10.28 -37.46 -16.69
CA THR A 331 -11.06 -36.70 -15.69
C THR A 331 -10.18 -36.14 -14.58
N GLY A 332 -9.24 -36.93 -14.05
CA GLY A 332 -8.31 -36.48 -13.01
C GLY A 332 -7.42 -35.32 -13.48
N CYS A 333 -6.90 -35.40 -14.71
CA CYS A 333 -6.12 -34.31 -15.31
C CYS A 333 -6.98 -33.06 -15.53
N GLU A 334 -8.19 -33.20 -16.08
CA GLU A 334 -9.10 -32.07 -16.30
C GLU A 334 -9.38 -31.31 -15.00
N ILE A 335 -9.72 -32.01 -13.92
CA ILE A 335 -9.95 -31.41 -12.60
C ILE A 335 -8.67 -30.72 -12.10
N GLY A 336 -7.53 -31.42 -12.12
CA GLY A 336 -6.26 -30.89 -11.62
C GLY A 336 -5.83 -29.61 -12.35
N PHE A 337 -5.96 -29.58 -13.68
CA PHE A 337 -5.62 -28.40 -14.47
C PHE A 337 -6.67 -27.29 -14.38
N GLY A 338 -7.95 -27.60 -14.21
CA GLY A 338 -8.98 -26.61 -13.91
C GLY A 338 -8.71 -25.87 -12.60
N VAL A 339 -8.33 -26.61 -11.54
CA VAL A 339 -7.92 -26.02 -10.25
C VAL A 339 -6.66 -25.16 -10.41
N LEU A 340 -5.63 -25.66 -11.11
CA LEU A 340 -4.42 -24.90 -11.37
C LEU A 340 -4.70 -23.61 -12.16
N GLY A 341 -5.52 -23.69 -13.21
CA GLY A 341 -5.96 -22.54 -13.99
C GLY A 341 -6.69 -21.51 -13.12
N GLY A 342 -7.63 -21.96 -12.27
CA GLY A 342 -8.30 -21.09 -11.31
C GLY A 342 -7.35 -20.40 -10.33
N MET A 343 -6.36 -21.13 -9.82
CA MET A 343 -5.30 -20.57 -8.94
C MET A 343 -4.47 -19.49 -9.64
N ILE A 344 -4.10 -19.72 -10.90
CA ILE A 344 -3.38 -18.74 -11.73
C ILE A 344 -4.26 -17.50 -11.93
N GLY A 345 -5.51 -17.67 -12.36
CA GLY A 345 -6.47 -16.56 -12.56
C GLY A 345 -6.68 -15.73 -11.30
N ASN A 346 -6.79 -16.39 -10.14
CA ASN A 346 -6.92 -15.73 -8.84
C ASN A 346 -5.66 -14.93 -8.46
N THR A 347 -4.48 -15.47 -8.74
CA THR A 347 -3.19 -14.81 -8.47
C THR A 347 -3.01 -13.59 -9.35
N ILE A 348 -3.29 -13.72 -10.65
CA ILE A 348 -3.27 -12.60 -11.60
C ILE A 348 -4.28 -11.53 -11.19
N GLY A 349 -5.51 -11.92 -10.84
CA GLY A 349 -6.53 -11.00 -10.35
C GLY A 349 -6.08 -10.25 -9.09
N PHE A 350 -5.46 -10.95 -8.14
CA PHE A 350 -4.89 -10.28 -6.97
C PHE A 350 -3.80 -9.26 -7.36
N ILE A 351 -2.83 -9.64 -8.21
CA ILE A 351 -1.75 -8.73 -8.62
C ILE A 351 -2.32 -7.50 -9.33
N LEU A 352 -3.28 -7.69 -10.24
CA LEU A 352 -3.92 -6.59 -10.96
C LEU A 352 -4.70 -5.68 -10.01
N PHE A 353 -5.48 -6.23 -9.07
CA PHE A 353 -6.44 -5.43 -8.28
C PHE A 353 -5.94 -5.02 -6.89
N ALA A 354 -4.86 -5.63 -6.37
CA ALA A 354 -4.28 -5.29 -5.06
C ALA A 354 -3.64 -3.90 -5.08
N PHE A 355 -3.07 -3.50 -6.21
CA PHE A 355 -2.37 -2.23 -6.36
C PHE A 355 -3.18 -1.16 -7.09
N ILE A 356 -4.28 -1.51 -7.76
CA ILE A 356 -5.20 -0.50 -8.29
C ILE A 356 -5.80 0.26 -7.08
N PRO A 357 -5.48 1.55 -6.89
CA PRO A 357 -6.09 2.34 -5.84
C PRO A 357 -7.60 2.32 -6.03
N TYR A 358 -8.36 2.31 -4.94
CA TYR A 358 -9.80 2.31 -5.04
C TYR A 358 -10.25 3.52 -5.88
N PRO A 359 -11.08 3.35 -6.94
CA PRO A 359 -11.57 4.46 -7.75
C PRO A 359 -12.30 5.52 -6.93
N CYS A 360 -12.79 5.16 -5.75
CA CYS A 360 -13.40 6.08 -4.81
C CYS A 360 -12.46 7.09 -4.15
N CYS A 361 -11.14 6.98 -4.35
CA CYS A 361 -10.16 7.99 -3.96
C CYS A 361 -9.93 9.07 -5.03
N ARG A 362 -10.58 8.97 -6.21
CA ARG A 362 -10.81 10.15 -7.05
C ARG A 362 -12.01 10.89 -6.46
N ASN A 363 -11.71 11.83 -5.57
CA ASN A 363 -12.66 12.87 -5.21
C ASN A 363 -12.87 13.73 -6.46
N GLU A 364 -14.03 13.61 -7.08
CA GLU A 364 -14.67 14.80 -7.65
C GLU A 364 -15.29 15.49 -6.44
N ILE A 365 -14.60 16.50 -5.91
CA ILE A 365 -15.23 17.41 -4.96
C ILE A 365 -16.29 18.16 -5.76
N THR A 366 -17.57 17.83 -5.55
CA THR A 366 -18.63 18.75 -5.92
C THR A 366 -18.50 19.97 -5.02
N VAL A 367 -17.96 21.05 -5.58
CA VAL A 367 -17.94 22.38 -4.96
C VAL A 367 -19.39 22.79 -4.72
N THR A 368 -19.82 22.79 -3.46
CA THR A 368 -21.05 23.45 -3.02
C THR A 368 -20.72 24.76 -2.35
#